data_AF-A0A955YRG9-F1
#
_entry.id   AF-A0A955YRG9-F1
#
_cell.length_a   1.000
_cell.length_b   1.000
_cell.length_c   1.000
_cell.angle_alpha   90.00
_cell.angle_beta   90.00
_cell.angle_gamma   90.00
#
_symmetry.space_group_name_H-M   'P 1'
#
loop_
_entity.id
_entity.type
_entity.pdbx_description
1 polymer ?
#
loop_
_entity_poly.entity_id
_entity_poly.type
_entity_poly.pdbx_seq_one_letter_code
_entity_poly.pdbx_strand_id
1 'polypeptide(L)'
;AVDDTVGEWFEVYVAAASGVDLNGLQVGNTFGTTRFTLTRDDCVRALPGSYVVFARNGSMAMNGGLSASAIAYGFALTNSGGALFIGVNDGLLDAVGWTSSPPGVSLQLEPSDYDHNTNDAFRAAACDGTTAYGAGDLGTPGSVNNTCLDAGECWDAGVARAIVSPAVGQLYINEVM
;
A
#
# COMPACT_ATOMS: atom_id res chain seq x y z
N ALA A 1 -7.59 -3.80 -14.27
CA ALA A 1 -7.55 -2.62 -13.41
C ALA A 1 -8.94 -2.05 -13.22
N VAL A 2 -9.22 -1.45 -12.06
CA VAL A 2 -10.52 -0.84 -11.72
C VAL A 2 -10.48 0.68 -11.90
N ASP A 3 -11.65 1.28 -12.07
CA ASP A 3 -11.79 2.72 -12.14
C ASP A 3 -11.45 3.38 -10.78
N ASP A 4 -10.68 4.47 -10.84
CA ASP A 4 -10.19 5.24 -9.69
C ASP A 4 -11.31 5.65 -8.72
N THR A 5 -12.51 5.97 -9.26
CA THR A 5 -13.62 6.44 -8.43
C THR A 5 -14.22 5.40 -7.48
N VAL A 6 -13.87 4.12 -7.66
CA VAL A 6 -14.38 3.01 -6.84
C VAL A 6 -13.30 2.03 -6.36
N GLY A 7 -12.14 1.99 -7.01
CA GLY A 7 -11.04 1.06 -6.73
C GLY A 7 -10.02 1.54 -5.70
N GLU A 8 -10.06 2.81 -5.27
CA GLU A 8 -9.11 3.33 -4.29
C GLU A 8 -9.15 2.59 -2.94
N TRP A 9 -7.98 2.33 -2.39
CA TRP A 9 -7.81 1.74 -1.07
C TRP A 9 -6.51 2.23 -0.44
N PHE A 10 -6.41 2.07 0.87
CA PHE A 10 -5.17 2.18 1.61
C PHE A 10 -5.15 1.09 2.69
N GLU A 11 -4.01 0.90 3.31
CA GLU A 11 -3.83 -0.12 4.33
C GLU A 11 -3.00 0.38 5.49
N VAL A 12 -3.29 -0.14 6.67
CA VAL A 12 -2.54 0.13 7.90
C VAL A 12 -1.94 -1.17 8.40
N TYR A 13 -0.63 -1.16 8.66
CA TYR A 13 0.07 -2.24 9.32
C TYR A 13 0.04 -2.07 10.85
N VAL A 14 -0.28 -3.14 11.58
CA VAL A 14 -0.40 -3.11 13.05
C VAL A 14 0.95 -3.48 13.68
N ALA A 15 1.82 -2.50 13.86
CA ALA A 15 3.13 -2.68 14.51
C ALA A 15 3.06 -2.84 16.04
N ALA A 16 1.88 -2.75 16.65
CA ALA A 16 1.69 -2.85 18.10
C ALA A 16 2.05 -4.25 18.63
N ALA A 17 2.73 -4.32 19.78
CA ALA A 17 3.19 -5.58 20.39
C ALA A 17 2.04 -6.46 20.91
N SER A 18 0.92 -5.84 21.25
CA SER A 18 -0.36 -6.49 21.50
C SER A 18 -1.36 -5.82 20.58
N GLY A 19 -2.42 -6.54 20.20
CA GLY A 19 -3.30 -5.94 19.23
C GLY A 19 -4.03 -4.71 19.81
N VAL A 20 -4.58 -3.90 18.92
CA VAL A 20 -5.35 -2.70 19.23
C VAL A 20 -6.81 -2.79 18.75
N ASP A 21 -7.69 -1.97 19.33
CA ASP A 21 -9.04 -1.74 18.80
C ASP A 21 -9.03 -0.47 17.95
N LEU A 22 -9.64 -0.53 16.78
CA LEU A 22 -9.64 0.58 15.82
C LEU A 22 -10.87 1.49 15.96
N ASN A 23 -11.79 1.20 16.88
CA ASN A 23 -12.95 2.05 17.13
C ASN A 23 -12.49 3.48 17.46
N GLY A 24 -13.04 4.47 16.76
CA GLY A 24 -12.66 5.87 16.89
C GLY A 24 -11.44 6.29 16.07
N LEU A 25 -10.84 5.40 15.27
CA LEU A 25 -9.77 5.76 14.33
C LEU A 25 -10.27 6.83 13.36
N GLN A 26 -9.58 7.96 13.34
CA GLN A 26 -9.83 9.11 12.48
C GLN A 26 -8.92 9.02 11.26
N VAL A 27 -9.45 9.36 10.09
CA VAL A 27 -8.73 9.35 8.82
C VAL A 27 -9.08 10.59 8.01
N GLY A 28 -8.11 11.16 7.32
CA GLY A 28 -8.33 12.22 6.35
C GLY A 28 -7.09 12.50 5.50
N ASN A 29 -7.14 13.53 4.68
CA ASN A 29 -6.05 13.91 3.76
C ASN A 29 -5.33 15.21 4.18
N THR A 30 -5.70 15.78 5.33
CA THR A 30 -5.04 16.95 5.93
C THR A 30 -5.21 16.84 7.43
N PHE A 31 -4.11 16.71 8.18
CA PHE A 31 -4.18 16.56 9.63
C PHE A 31 -4.94 17.73 10.28
N GLY A 32 -5.77 17.42 11.28
CA GLY A 32 -6.72 18.35 11.88
C GLY A 32 -8.06 18.46 11.13
N THR A 33 -8.21 17.86 9.95
CA THR A 33 -9.49 17.77 9.21
C THR A 33 -9.88 16.31 8.98
N THR A 34 -10.55 15.72 9.97
CA THR A 34 -11.07 14.34 9.88
C THR A 34 -12.15 14.24 8.80
N ARG A 35 -11.98 13.28 7.89
CA ARG A 35 -12.96 12.98 6.81
C ARG A 35 -13.71 11.68 7.02
N PHE A 36 -13.15 10.77 7.81
CA PHE A 36 -13.73 9.49 8.18
C PHE A 36 -13.38 9.17 9.63
N THR A 37 -14.34 8.63 10.37
CA THR A 37 -14.11 8.07 11.71
C THR A 37 -14.70 6.67 11.74
N LEU A 38 -13.92 5.68 12.19
CA LEU A 38 -14.40 4.31 12.33
C LEU A 38 -15.31 4.18 13.55
N THR A 39 -16.63 4.30 13.34
CA THR A 39 -17.64 4.08 14.38
C THR A 39 -18.29 2.71 14.21
N ARG A 40 -18.14 1.87 15.23
CA ARG A 40 -18.75 0.53 15.36
C ARG A 40 -19.17 0.31 16.80
N ASP A 41 -20.29 -0.39 16.99
CA ASP A 41 -20.77 -0.80 18.31
C ASP A 41 -19.90 -1.93 18.87
N ASP A 42 -19.54 -2.90 18.02
CA ASP A 42 -18.59 -3.96 18.34
C ASP A 42 -17.13 -3.50 18.16
N CYS A 43 -16.22 -4.08 18.94
CA CYS A 43 -14.79 -3.83 18.82
C CYS A 43 -14.25 -4.32 17.46
N VAL A 44 -13.59 -3.45 16.72
CA VAL A 44 -12.83 -3.78 15.52
C VAL A 44 -11.39 -4.05 15.92
N ARG A 45 -11.16 -5.31 16.32
CA ARG A 45 -9.90 -5.77 16.90
C ARG A 45 -8.88 -6.11 15.82
N ALA A 46 -7.72 -5.45 15.81
CA ALA A 46 -6.61 -5.73 14.89
C ALA A 46 -5.39 -6.32 15.61
N LEU A 47 -4.83 -7.41 15.10
CA LEU A 47 -3.79 -8.19 15.77
C LEU A 47 -2.37 -7.70 15.39
N PRO A 48 -1.34 -7.95 16.23
CA PRO A 48 0.04 -7.64 15.89
C PRO A 48 0.45 -8.25 14.55
N GLY A 49 1.16 -7.48 13.72
CA GLY A 49 1.66 -7.93 12.41
C GLY A 49 0.58 -8.12 11.34
N SER A 50 -0.68 -7.74 11.63
CA SER A 50 -1.76 -7.80 10.66
C SER A 50 -1.86 -6.53 9.81
N TYR A 51 -2.58 -6.67 8.71
CA TYR A 51 -2.84 -5.63 7.73
C TYR A 51 -4.33 -5.32 7.70
N VAL A 52 -4.67 -4.04 7.80
CA VAL A 52 -6.06 -3.58 7.83
C VAL A 52 -6.33 -2.73 6.59
N VAL A 53 -7.08 -3.31 5.66
CA VAL A 53 -7.44 -2.68 4.39
C VAL A 53 -8.65 -1.76 4.58
N PHE A 54 -8.55 -0.55 4.05
CA PHE A 54 -9.64 0.40 3.93
C PHE A 54 -9.94 0.62 2.44
N ALA A 55 -11.20 0.47 2.03
CA ALA A 55 -11.61 0.53 0.63
C ALA A 55 -12.63 1.65 0.39
N ARG A 56 -12.52 2.37 -0.72
CA ARG A 56 -13.47 3.43 -1.11
C ARG A 56 -14.87 2.88 -1.39
N ASN A 57 -14.95 1.61 -1.77
CA ASN A 57 -16.20 0.89 -1.99
C ASN A 57 -16.17 -0.46 -1.26
N GLY A 58 -17.19 -0.75 -0.46
CA GLY A 58 -17.28 -2.01 0.29
C GLY A 58 -17.73 -3.21 -0.55
N SER A 59 -18.19 -2.99 -1.79
CA SER A 59 -18.58 -4.08 -2.69
C SER A 59 -17.35 -4.66 -3.39
N MET A 60 -17.03 -5.92 -3.09
CA MET A 60 -15.92 -6.66 -3.71
C MET A 60 -16.00 -6.68 -5.24
N ALA A 61 -17.21 -6.70 -5.80
CA ALA A 61 -17.42 -6.70 -7.25
C ALA A 61 -17.08 -5.35 -7.90
N MET A 62 -17.08 -4.25 -7.13
CA MET A 62 -16.83 -2.90 -7.63
C MET A 62 -15.42 -2.39 -7.29
N ASN A 63 -14.85 -2.83 -6.17
CA ASN A 63 -13.55 -2.34 -5.67
C ASN A 63 -12.35 -3.16 -6.17
N GLY A 64 -12.54 -3.96 -7.23
CA GLY A 64 -11.46 -4.75 -7.80
C GLY A 64 -11.14 -6.04 -7.05
N GLY A 65 -12.03 -6.52 -6.18
CA GLY A 65 -11.87 -7.80 -5.49
C GLY A 65 -11.11 -7.71 -4.17
N LEU A 66 -11.07 -6.53 -3.54
CA LEU A 66 -10.55 -6.39 -2.17
C LEU A 66 -11.37 -7.23 -1.20
N SER A 67 -10.78 -7.60 -0.07
CA SER A 67 -11.42 -8.45 0.95
C SER A 67 -12.79 -7.92 1.39
N ALA A 68 -13.75 -8.82 1.64
CA ALA A 68 -15.03 -8.50 2.26
C ALA A 68 -14.89 -7.83 3.64
N SER A 69 -13.76 -8.05 4.31
CA SER A 69 -13.45 -7.45 5.60
C SER A 69 -12.87 -6.03 5.51
N ALA A 70 -12.65 -5.52 4.30
CA ALA A 70 -12.13 -4.17 4.11
C ALA A 70 -13.10 -3.13 4.69
N ILE A 71 -12.54 -2.14 5.38
CA ILE A 71 -13.32 -1.10 6.04
C ILE A 71 -13.66 -0.03 5.01
N ALA A 72 -14.96 0.16 4.74
CA ALA A 72 -15.39 1.15 3.76
C ALA A 72 -15.19 2.60 4.27
N TYR A 73 -14.62 3.46 3.42
CA TYR A 73 -14.51 4.92 3.65
C TYR A 73 -15.03 5.70 2.43
N GLY A 74 -15.19 7.03 2.54
CA GLY A 74 -16.03 7.80 1.60
C GLY A 74 -15.37 8.99 0.90
N PHE A 75 -14.06 9.19 1.00
CA PHE A 75 -13.37 10.31 0.35
C PHE A 75 -12.36 9.79 -0.70
N ALA A 76 -11.90 10.67 -1.59
CA ALA A 76 -11.00 10.32 -2.67
C ALA A 76 -9.52 10.45 -2.28
N LEU A 77 -8.67 9.58 -2.83
CA LEU A 77 -7.21 9.64 -2.75
C LEU A 77 -6.64 10.03 -4.11
N THR A 78 -6.13 11.26 -4.23
CA THR A 78 -5.60 11.75 -5.52
C THR A 78 -4.30 11.04 -5.92
N ASN A 79 -4.19 10.70 -7.22
CA ASN A 79 -2.96 10.18 -7.81
C ASN A 79 -1.86 11.23 -7.99
N SER A 80 -2.13 12.52 -7.74
CA SER A 80 -1.14 13.59 -7.82
C SER A 80 -1.25 14.53 -6.63
N GLY A 81 -0.12 14.74 -5.93
CA GLY A 81 -0.04 15.59 -4.74
C GLY A 81 -0.99 15.14 -3.63
N GLY A 82 -0.98 13.84 -3.32
CA GLY A 82 -1.86 13.24 -2.31
C GLY A 82 -1.26 13.22 -0.91
N ALA A 83 -2.14 13.09 0.07
CA ALA A 83 -1.78 12.93 1.47
C ALA A 83 -2.85 12.11 2.19
N LEU A 84 -2.44 11.45 3.26
CA LEU A 84 -3.29 10.66 4.15
C LEU A 84 -2.76 10.81 5.57
N PHE A 85 -3.65 10.90 6.54
CA PHE A 85 -3.30 10.76 7.95
C PHE A 85 -4.26 9.78 8.64
N ILE A 86 -3.75 9.14 9.68
CA ILE A 86 -4.54 8.41 10.67
C ILE A 86 -4.31 9.00 12.06
N GLY A 87 -5.35 9.02 12.87
CA GLY A 87 -5.34 9.64 14.20
C GLY A 87 -6.35 9.03 15.15
N VAL A 88 -6.28 9.41 16.41
CA VAL A 88 -7.25 9.04 17.44
C VAL A 88 -7.33 10.14 18.49
N ASN A 89 -8.56 10.47 18.94
CA ASN A 89 -8.79 11.55 19.90
C ASN A 89 -8.08 12.87 19.52
N ASP A 90 -8.10 13.21 18.23
CA ASP A 90 -7.46 14.38 17.62
C ASP A 90 -5.92 14.40 17.71
N GLY A 91 -5.31 13.32 18.21
CA GLY A 91 -3.87 13.06 18.13
C GLY A 91 -3.50 12.42 16.79
N LEU A 92 -2.40 12.88 16.19
CA LEU A 92 -1.81 12.24 15.02
C LEU A 92 -1.17 10.92 15.42
N LEU A 93 -1.49 9.84 14.71
CA LEU A 93 -0.77 8.57 14.82
C LEU A 93 0.29 8.46 13.73
N ASP A 94 -0.08 8.75 12.49
CA ASP A 94 0.80 8.64 11.32
C ASP A 94 0.26 9.48 10.15
N ALA A 95 1.13 9.95 9.28
CA ALA A 95 0.76 10.66 8.05
C ALA A 95 1.77 10.41 6.93
N VAL A 96 1.25 10.25 5.72
CA VAL A 96 2.06 10.07 4.51
C VAL A 96 1.65 11.07 3.45
N GLY A 97 2.61 11.47 2.62
CA GLY A 97 2.40 12.35 1.47
C GLY A 97 3.15 11.85 0.24
N TRP A 98 2.53 11.99 -0.94
CA TRP A 98 3.13 11.57 -2.21
C TRP A 98 2.91 12.59 -3.32
N THR A 99 3.88 12.68 -4.24
CA THR A 99 3.82 13.59 -5.38
C THR A 99 3.02 13.01 -6.54
N SER A 100 3.14 11.69 -6.78
CA SER A 100 2.30 10.96 -7.73
C SER A 100 2.15 9.48 -7.37
N SER A 101 1.20 8.80 -8.00
CA SER A 101 1.07 7.34 -8.05
C SER A 101 0.59 6.93 -9.46
N PRO A 102 1.05 5.78 -10.00
CA PRO A 102 0.53 5.30 -11.27
C PRO A 102 -0.92 4.80 -11.12
N PRO A 103 -1.79 4.99 -12.12
CA PRO A 103 -3.15 4.45 -12.09
C PRO A 103 -3.16 2.93 -11.92
N GLY A 104 -3.94 2.42 -10.98
CA GLY A 104 -4.07 0.97 -10.72
C GLY A 104 -2.84 0.32 -10.09
N VAL A 105 -1.91 1.11 -9.53
CA VAL A 105 -0.68 0.62 -8.88
C VAL A 105 -0.55 1.25 -7.51
N SER A 106 -0.44 0.43 -6.46
CA SER A 106 -0.19 0.91 -5.11
C SER A 106 1.23 1.43 -4.95
N LEU A 107 1.42 2.47 -4.13
CA LEU A 107 2.73 2.73 -3.53
C LEU A 107 2.86 1.87 -2.27
N GLN A 108 3.94 1.10 -2.17
CA GLN A 108 4.22 0.19 -1.06
C GLN A 108 5.57 0.50 -0.42
N LEU A 109 5.66 0.36 0.90
CA LEU A 109 6.95 0.22 1.57
C LEU A 109 7.40 -1.24 1.48
N GLU A 110 8.69 -1.48 1.38
CA GLU A 110 9.22 -2.82 1.60
C GLU A 110 9.16 -3.18 3.10
N PRO A 111 9.05 -4.47 3.47
CA PRO A 111 8.93 -4.89 4.86
C PRO A 111 10.06 -4.42 5.79
N SER A 112 11.27 -4.21 5.26
CA SER A 112 12.44 -3.69 6.00
C SER A 112 12.21 -2.28 6.54
N ASP A 113 11.41 -1.50 5.82
CA ASP A 113 11.25 -0.06 5.98
C ASP A 113 9.93 0.30 6.68
N TYR A 114 9.23 -0.69 7.24
CA TYR A 114 8.02 -0.49 8.03
C TYR A 114 8.33 0.28 9.32
N ASP A 115 8.29 1.60 9.22
CA ASP A 115 8.44 2.53 10.32
C ASP A 115 7.65 3.82 10.04
N HIS A 116 7.05 4.36 11.09
CA HIS A 116 6.20 5.55 11.01
C HIS A 116 6.96 6.87 10.83
N ASN A 117 8.30 6.87 10.88
CA ASN A 117 9.11 8.03 10.53
C ASN A 117 9.71 7.86 9.13
N THR A 118 10.06 6.63 8.75
CA THR A 118 10.54 6.34 7.39
C THR A 118 9.48 6.67 6.34
N ASN A 119 8.21 6.37 6.64
CA ASN A 119 7.09 6.64 5.75
C ASN A 119 6.71 8.13 5.64
N ASP A 120 7.21 9.03 6.51
CA ASP A 120 6.99 10.48 6.39
C ASP A 120 7.56 11.03 5.06
N ALA A 121 8.63 10.40 4.57
CA ALA A 121 9.21 10.64 3.26
C ALA A 121 8.65 9.64 2.22
N PHE A 122 7.34 9.38 2.26
CA PHE A 122 6.70 8.21 1.64
C PHE A 122 7.15 7.94 0.21
N ARG A 123 7.16 8.95 -0.67
CA ARG A 123 7.54 8.70 -2.06
C ARG A 123 9.02 8.35 -2.27
N ALA A 124 9.90 8.72 -1.35
CA ALA A 124 11.32 8.34 -1.39
C ALA A 124 11.56 6.94 -0.82
N ALA A 125 10.73 6.50 0.14
CA ALA A 125 10.82 5.19 0.77
C ALA A 125 9.98 4.11 0.07
N ALA A 126 8.90 4.50 -0.60
CA ALA A 126 7.97 3.58 -1.26
C ALA A 126 8.35 3.31 -2.72
N CYS A 127 8.06 2.10 -3.17
CA CYS A 127 8.12 1.68 -4.57
C CYS A 127 6.73 1.29 -5.09
N ASP A 128 6.64 1.11 -6.41
CA ASP A 128 5.41 0.65 -7.06
C ASP A 128 5.16 -0.82 -6.73
N GLY A 129 3.91 -1.15 -6.42
CA GLY A 129 3.45 -2.52 -6.24
C GLY A 129 3.56 -3.31 -7.55
N THR A 130 3.94 -4.58 -7.44
CA THR A 130 4.20 -5.45 -8.62
C THR A 130 3.32 -6.69 -8.69
N THR A 131 2.67 -7.07 -7.58
CA THR A 131 1.78 -8.23 -7.53
C THR A 131 0.41 -7.88 -8.08
N ALA A 132 -0.05 -8.58 -9.11
CA ALA A 132 -1.43 -8.43 -9.58
C ALA A 132 -2.42 -9.02 -8.57
N TYR A 133 -3.48 -8.29 -8.25
CA TYR A 133 -4.59 -8.78 -7.43
C TYR A 133 -5.94 -8.54 -8.13
N GLY A 134 -6.93 -9.34 -7.74
CA GLY A 134 -8.33 -9.17 -8.11
C GLY A 134 -8.55 -8.89 -9.61
N ALA A 135 -9.07 -7.71 -9.95
CA ALA A 135 -9.36 -7.31 -11.33
C ALA A 135 -8.14 -6.82 -12.14
N GLY A 136 -6.92 -7.00 -11.63
CA GLY A 136 -5.66 -6.71 -12.31
C GLY A 136 -5.02 -5.36 -11.97
N ASP A 137 -5.35 -4.78 -10.81
CA ASP A 137 -4.52 -3.72 -10.20
C ASP A 137 -3.28 -4.36 -9.56
N LEU A 138 -2.24 -3.56 -9.29
CA LEU A 138 -0.98 -4.01 -8.71
C LEU A 138 -0.82 -3.55 -7.26
N GLY A 139 -0.54 -4.49 -6.36
CA GLY A 139 -0.39 -4.28 -4.93
C GLY A 139 -0.63 -5.57 -4.14
N THR A 140 -0.56 -5.48 -2.82
CA THR A 140 -0.66 -6.63 -1.90
C THR A 140 -1.69 -6.40 -0.79
N PRO A 141 -2.93 -5.95 -1.10
CA PRO A 141 -3.92 -5.61 -0.07
C PRO A 141 -4.20 -6.80 0.85
N GLY A 142 -3.99 -6.61 2.16
CA GLY A 142 -4.17 -7.58 3.22
C GLY A 142 -3.01 -8.57 3.37
N SER A 143 -1.88 -8.35 2.70
CA SER A 143 -0.72 -9.25 2.66
C SER A 143 0.58 -8.48 2.78
N VAL A 144 1.68 -9.20 3.02
CA VAL A 144 3.01 -8.58 3.06
C VAL A 144 3.36 -7.96 1.71
N ASN A 145 3.89 -6.73 1.74
CA ASN A 145 4.41 -6.05 0.56
C ASN A 145 5.64 -6.78 0.02
N ASN A 146 5.88 -6.66 -1.29
CA ASN A 146 7.11 -7.15 -1.89
C ASN A 146 8.30 -6.27 -1.46
N THR A 147 9.52 -6.78 -1.57
CA THR A 147 10.73 -5.94 -1.51
C THR A 147 10.68 -4.89 -2.62
N CYS A 148 11.32 -3.74 -2.42
CA CYS A 148 11.48 -2.78 -3.50
C CYS A 148 12.63 -3.22 -4.43
N LEU A 149 12.62 -2.73 -5.66
CA LEU A 149 13.69 -3.01 -6.62
C LEU A 149 14.75 -1.90 -6.52
N ASP A 150 15.95 -2.24 -6.09
CA ASP A 150 17.04 -1.28 -5.97
C ASP A 150 17.76 -1.01 -7.30
N ALA A 151 18.50 0.10 -7.32
CA ALA A 151 19.38 0.42 -8.44
C ALA A 151 20.45 -0.67 -8.63
N GLY A 152 20.46 -1.29 -9.81
CA GLY A 152 21.38 -2.40 -10.12
C GLY A 152 20.77 -3.79 -9.89
N GLU A 153 19.49 -3.87 -9.56
CA GLU A 153 18.76 -5.12 -9.42
C GLU A 153 17.79 -5.39 -10.59
N CYS A 154 17.39 -6.65 -10.74
CA CYS A 154 16.29 -7.07 -11.59
C CYS A 154 15.39 -8.08 -10.87
N TRP A 155 14.14 -8.17 -11.32
CA TRP A 155 13.21 -9.21 -10.86
C TRP A 155 13.62 -10.58 -11.40
N ASP A 156 13.71 -11.56 -10.51
CA ASP A 156 13.88 -12.98 -10.83
C ASP A 156 12.80 -13.79 -10.11
N ALA A 157 11.83 -14.31 -10.87
CA ALA A 157 10.66 -15.02 -10.35
C ALA A 157 9.94 -14.30 -9.19
N GLY A 158 9.89 -12.95 -9.23
CA GLY A 158 9.23 -12.12 -8.21
C GLY A 158 10.11 -11.73 -7.02
N VAL A 159 11.39 -12.11 -7.02
CA VAL A 159 12.37 -11.70 -6.00
C VAL A 159 13.37 -10.74 -6.63
N ALA A 160 13.65 -9.63 -5.95
CA ALA A 160 14.70 -8.71 -6.39
C ALA A 160 16.08 -9.36 -6.19
N ARG A 161 16.96 -9.24 -7.19
CA ARG A 161 18.36 -9.64 -7.07
C ARG A 161 19.27 -8.76 -7.92
N ALA A 162 20.55 -8.71 -7.57
CA ALA A 162 21.56 -8.04 -8.38
C ALA A 162 21.55 -8.51 -9.85
N ILE A 163 21.68 -7.54 -10.76
CA ILE A 163 21.89 -7.80 -12.18
C ILE A 163 23.26 -8.48 -12.36
N VAL A 164 23.23 -9.63 -13.03
CA VAL A 164 24.45 -10.34 -13.45
C VAL A 164 24.68 -10.03 -14.92
N SER A 165 25.54 -9.03 -15.18
CA SER A 165 25.92 -8.64 -16.54
C SER A 165 26.94 -9.62 -17.12
N PRO A 166 26.79 -10.06 -18.39
CA PRO A 166 27.77 -10.93 -19.03
C PRO A 166 29.09 -10.19 -19.28
N ALA A 167 30.21 -10.88 -19.08
CA ALA A 167 31.54 -10.43 -19.46
C ALA A 167 31.88 -10.84 -20.91
N VAL A 168 32.90 -10.20 -21.48
CA VAL A 168 33.44 -10.57 -22.80
C VAL A 168 33.81 -12.04 -22.82
N GLY A 169 33.29 -12.78 -23.82
CA GLY A 169 33.51 -14.22 -23.99
C GLY A 169 32.50 -15.13 -23.29
N GLN A 170 31.58 -14.61 -22.49
CA GLN A 170 30.52 -15.42 -21.87
C GLN A 170 29.32 -15.65 -22.79
N LEU A 171 29.12 -14.79 -23.79
CA LEU A 171 28.09 -14.92 -24.81
C LEU A 171 28.75 -14.87 -26.18
N TYR A 172 28.26 -15.69 -27.11
CA TYR A 172 28.64 -15.65 -28.52
C TYR A 172 27.43 -16.03 -29.36
N ILE A 173 27.36 -15.46 -30.56
CA ILE A 173 26.33 -15.81 -31.53
C ILE A 173 26.70 -17.17 -32.11
N ASN A 174 25.87 -18.18 -31.88
CA ASN A 174 26.11 -19.54 -32.35
C ASN A 174 25.36 -19.88 -33.65
N GLU A 175 24.40 -19.05 -34.07
CA GLU A 175 23.64 -19.25 -35.30
C GLU A 175 23.11 -17.90 -35.85
N VAL A 176 23.11 -17.76 -37.18
CA VAL A 176 22.58 -16.60 -37.93
C VAL A 176 21.94 -17.11 -39.24
N MET A 177 20.92 -16.42 -39.76
CA MET A 177 20.32 -16.66 -41.08
C MET A 177 20.84 -15.65 -42.11
#